data_AF-A0A1C5MR22-F1
#
_entry.id   AF-A0A1C5MR22-F1
#
_cell.length_a   1.000
_cell.length_b   1.000
_cell.length_c   1.000
_cell.angle_alpha   90.00
_cell.angle_beta   90.00
_cell.angle_gamma   90.00
#
_symmetry.space_group_name_H-M   'P 1'
#
loop_
_entity.id
_entity.type
_entity.pdbx_description
1 polymer ?
#
loop_
_entity_poly.entity_id
_entity_poly.type
_entity_poly.pdbx_seq_one_letter_code
_entity_poly.pdbx_strand_id
1 'polypeptide(L)'
;MGEKRAYKARKSGGGRKKLKPEYDAGKNMKEQISQIMTSKSPVRACDDVDDTALSYAEIKALATGNPYIKEKMDLDIQVSKLKLLKANHTSQIYSLESDIARRYPREIAVAQGQIGALKTDMEAAKLLLAQDKDHFSMEISGKVYTERKEAGAAIIEACKALKAAGTEGRIGSYGAFELHSRFDNFDKVFRLSIKGA
;
A
#
# COMPACT_ATOMS: atom_id res chain seq x y z
N MET A 1 5.01 80.58 -37.08
CA MET A 1 5.51 81.25 -35.86
C MET A 1 4.95 80.54 -34.64
N GLY A 2 5.82 80.16 -33.68
CA GLY A 2 5.46 80.02 -32.27
C GLY A 2 5.03 78.62 -31.77
N GLU A 3 6.01 77.83 -31.32
CA GLU A 3 5.82 76.68 -30.42
C GLU A 3 5.03 77.04 -29.15
N LYS A 4 4.18 76.12 -28.66
CA LYS A 4 4.09 75.82 -27.22
C LYS A 4 3.85 74.32 -26.99
N ARG A 5 4.86 73.67 -26.42
CA ARG A 5 4.83 72.33 -25.83
C ARG A 5 3.77 72.27 -24.72
N ALA A 6 2.83 71.32 -24.81
CA ALA A 6 1.94 70.99 -23.70
C ALA A 6 2.56 69.86 -22.84
N TYR A 7 2.72 70.17 -21.57
CA TYR A 7 3.38 69.39 -20.53
C TYR A 7 2.55 68.14 -20.14
N LYS A 8 3.17 66.97 -20.02
CA LYS A 8 2.55 65.76 -19.46
C LYS A 8 2.20 66.00 -17.98
N ALA A 9 0.94 65.78 -17.60
CA ALA A 9 0.53 65.69 -16.21
C ALA A 9 1.09 64.40 -15.56
N ARG A 10 1.88 64.54 -14.49
CA ARG A 10 2.30 63.43 -13.63
C ARG A 10 1.08 62.92 -12.86
N LYS A 11 0.74 61.63 -12.98
CA LYS A 11 -0.21 61.01 -12.06
C LYS A 11 0.41 60.93 -10.67
N SER A 12 -0.32 61.47 -9.71
CA SER A 12 -0.07 61.42 -8.27
C SER A 12 -0.16 60.00 -7.73
N GLY A 13 0.77 59.64 -6.84
CA GLY A 13 0.55 58.74 -5.71
C GLY A 13 0.14 57.31 -6.04
N GLY A 14 1.12 56.39 -5.99
CA GLY A 14 0.85 54.96 -5.82
C GLY A 14 0.13 54.71 -4.49
N GLY A 15 -1.19 54.67 -4.52
CA GLY A 15 -2.01 54.16 -3.43
C GLY A 15 -1.78 52.65 -3.30
N ARG A 16 -1.36 52.20 -2.12
CA ARG A 16 -1.42 50.78 -1.73
C ARG A 16 -2.83 50.27 -2.01
N LYS A 17 -3.00 49.40 -3.00
CA LYS A 17 -4.22 48.58 -3.16
C LYS A 17 -4.32 47.73 -1.89
N LYS A 18 -5.22 48.10 -0.98
CA LYS A 18 -5.68 47.17 0.06
C LYS A 18 -6.35 46.00 -0.66
N LEU A 19 -5.76 44.81 -0.61
CA LEU A 19 -6.45 43.57 -0.98
C LEU A 19 -7.69 43.46 -0.09
N LYS A 20 -8.88 43.41 -0.71
CA LYS A 20 -10.13 43.16 -0.02
C LYS A 20 -10.21 41.66 0.31
N PRO A 21 -10.46 41.26 1.58
CA PRO A 21 -10.51 39.86 2.02
C PRO A 21 -11.76 39.07 1.55
N GLU A 22 -12.52 39.58 0.59
CA GLU A 22 -13.79 39.02 0.13
C GLU A 22 -13.64 37.97 -1.00
N TYR A 23 -12.44 37.81 -1.56
CA TYR A 23 -12.22 36.97 -2.75
C TYR A 23 -11.90 35.49 -2.45
N ASP A 24 -11.52 35.16 -1.21
CA ASP A 24 -11.07 33.80 -0.85
C ASP A 24 -12.22 32.85 -0.45
N ALA A 25 -13.29 33.37 0.15
CA ALA A 25 -14.44 32.55 0.54
C ALA A 25 -15.19 31.95 -0.67
N GLY A 26 -15.36 32.73 -1.74
CA GLY A 26 -16.00 32.27 -2.97
C GLY A 26 -15.14 31.27 -3.77
N LYS A 27 -13.82 31.31 -3.58
CA LYS A 27 -12.89 30.39 -4.23
C LYS A 27 -12.89 29.02 -3.54
N ASN A 28 -12.84 29.02 -2.21
CA ASN A 28 -12.92 27.80 -1.40
C ASN A 28 -14.25 27.05 -1.60
N MET A 29 -15.37 27.76 -1.73
CA MET A 29 -16.67 27.13 -1.99
C MET A 29 -16.76 26.50 -3.39
N LYS A 30 -16.16 27.15 -4.41
CA LYS A 30 -16.07 26.58 -5.77
C LYS A 30 -15.19 25.33 -5.80
N GLU A 31 -14.10 25.31 -5.05
CA GLU A 31 -13.21 24.15 -4.92
C GLU A 31 -13.91 22.97 -4.21
N GLN A 32 -14.70 23.23 -3.17
CA GLN A 32 -15.50 22.19 -2.49
C GLN A 32 -16.60 21.59 -3.38
N ILE A 33 -17.32 22.42 -4.15
CA ILE A 33 -18.36 21.93 -5.08
C ILE A 33 -17.73 21.09 -6.21
N SER A 34 -16.54 21.48 -6.69
CA SER A 34 -15.79 20.72 -7.71
C SER A 34 -15.37 19.33 -7.22
N GLN A 35 -14.98 19.21 -5.95
CA GLN A 35 -14.62 17.93 -5.33
C GLN A 35 -15.82 17.00 -5.11
N ILE A 36 -17.01 17.54 -4.84
CA ILE A 36 -18.25 16.74 -4.74
C ILE A 36 -18.66 16.21 -6.13
N MET A 37 -18.45 17.00 -7.18
CA MET A 37 -18.78 16.64 -8.57
C MET A 37 -17.81 15.63 -9.21
N THR A 38 -16.57 15.57 -8.73
CA THR A 38 -15.62 14.52 -9.13
C THR A 38 -15.64 13.42 -8.08
N SER A 39 -16.34 12.33 -8.37
CA SER A 39 -16.62 11.15 -7.51
C SER A 39 -15.39 10.38 -6.98
N LYS A 40 -14.21 11.00 -6.93
CA LYS A 40 -13.06 10.53 -6.16
C LYS A 40 -13.33 10.82 -4.69
N SER A 41 -13.90 9.81 -4.02
CA SER A 41 -14.03 9.78 -2.57
C SER A 41 -12.68 10.11 -1.93
N PRO A 42 -12.55 11.23 -1.18
CA PRO A 42 -11.34 11.47 -0.43
C PRO A 42 -11.34 10.43 0.68
N VAL A 43 -10.43 9.46 0.56
CA VAL A 43 -10.05 8.61 1.68
C VAL A 43 -9.62 9.57 2.78
N ARG A 44 -10.44 9.62 3.83
CA ARG A 44 -10.28 10.43 5.02
C ARG A 44 -8.93 10.09 5.67
N ALA A 45 -7.89 10.82 5.31
CA ALA A 45 -6.86 11.22 6.25
C ALA A 45 -7.46 12.38 7.05
N CYS A 46 -8.23 12.03 8.07
CA CYS A 46 -8.96 12.94 8.95
C CYS A 46 -8.03 13.54 10.02
N ASP A 47 -7.01 14.30 9.61
CA ASP A 47 -6.18 15.06 10.55
C ASP A 47 -6.13 16.58 10.29
N ASP A 48 -6.55 17.09 9.12
CA ASP A 48 -6.33 18.51 8.77
C ASP A 48 -7.58 19.27 8.27
N VAL A 49 -8.75 19.10 8.89
CA VAL A 49 -9.94 19.91 8.52
C VAL A 49 -10.65 20.62 9.69
N ASP A 50 -10.20 20.47 10.93
CA ASP A 50 -10.90 21.13 12.06
C ASP A 50 -10.29 22.47 12.52
N ASP A 51 -9.25 23.00 11.85
CA ASP A 51 -8.60 24.25 12.30
C ASP A 51 -8.91 25.51 11.46
N THR A 52 -9.78 25.43 10.44
CA THR A 52 -10.11 26.59 9.59
C THR A 52 -11.60 26.91 9.44
N ALA A 53 -12.46 26.20 10.15
CA ALA A 53 -13.87 26.56 10.28
C ALA A 53 -14.11 27.08 11.69
N LEU A 54 -13.77 28.35 11.94
CA LEU A 54 -14.37 29.09 13.05
C LEU A 54 -15.88 28.90 12.91
N SER A 55 -16.47 28.07 13.76
CA SER A 55 -17.85 27.65 13.60
C SER A 55 -18.71 28.89 13.76
N TYR A 56 -19.73 29.03 12.92
CA TYR A 56 -20.74 30.10 12.97
C TYR A 56 -21.20 30.47 14.39
N ALA A 57 -21.12 29.52 15.33
CA ALA A 57 -21.44 29.72 16.73
C ALA A 57 -20.36 30.49 17.54
N GLU A 58 -19.06 30.47 17.19
CA GLU A 58 -18.02 31.32 17.80
C GLU A 58 -18.20 32.79 17.41
N ILE A 59 -18.57 33.03 16.15
CA ILE A 59 -18.95 34.36 15.64
C ILE A 59 -20.20 34.89 16.37
N LYS A 60 -21.14 33.99 16.72
CA LYS A 60 -22.36 34.33 17.47
C LYS A 60 -22.13 34.52 18.98
N ALA A 61 -21.17 33.81 19.57
CA ALA A 61 -20.73 33.98 20.96
C ALA A 61 -20.00 35.31 21.16
N LEU A 62 -19.14 35.68 20.22
CA LEU A 62 -18.47 36.99 20.19
C LEU A 62 -19.48 38.15 20.11
N ALA A 63 -20.59 37.95 19.37
CA ALA A 63 -21.62 38.96 19.16
C ALA A 63 -22.61 39.13 20.33
N THR A 64 -22.77 38.13 21.19
CA THR A 64 -23.74 38.16 22.31
C THR A 64 -23.11 38.46 23.67
N GLY A 65 -21.78 38.34 23.80
CA GLY A 65 -21.05 38.65 25.03
C GLY A 65 -21.41 37.76 26.24
N ASN A 66 -22.16 36.67 26.02
CA ASN A 66 -22.61 35.78 27.09
C ASN A 66 -21.61 34.61 27.27
N PRO A 67 -20.89 34.55 28.40
CA PRO A 67 -19.85 33.53 28.64
C PRO A 67 -20.38 32.09 28.63
N TYR A 68 -21.65 31.88 29.00
CA TYR A 68 -22.27 30.55 29.03
C TYR A 68 -22.48 29.95 27.63
N ILE A 69 -22.62 30.78 26.59
CA ILE A 69 -22.74 30.30 25.22
C ILE A 69 -21.41 29.72 24.74
N LYS A 70 -20.30 30.38 25.07
CA LYS A 70 -18.95 29.91 24.76
C LYS A 70 -18.66 28.58 25.46
N GLU A 71 -18.92 28.49 26.76
CA GLU A 71 -18.70 27.26 27.54
C GLU A 71 -19.52 26.08 27.00
N LYS A 72 -20.81 26.30 26.69
CA LYS A 72 -21.65 25.27 26.08
C LYS A 72 -21.06 24.75 24.77
N MET A 73 -20.57 25.66 23.92
CA MET A 73 -19.97 25.27 22.65
C MET A 73 -18.67 24.47 22.83
N ASP A 74 -17.79 24.91 23.72
CA ASP A 74 -16.55 24.20 24.04
C ASP A 74 -16.85 22.78 24.55
N LEU A 75 -17.90 22.64 25.37
CA LEU A 75 -18.39 21.34 25.83
C LEU A 75 -19.00 20.50 24.70
N ASP A 76 -19.79 21.09 23.79
CA ASP A 76 -20.38 20.38 22.64
C ASP A 76 -19.29 19.84 21.69
N ILE A 77 -18.21 20.61 21.48
CA ILE A 77 -17.02 20.17 20.72
C ILE A 77 -16.35 18.99 21.43
N GLN A 78 -16.09 19.11 22.73
CA GLN A 78 -15.46 18.03 23.51
C GLN A 78 -16.31 16.76 23.50
N VAL A 79 -17.62 16.86 23.69
CA VAL A 79 -18.54 15.73 23.64
C VAL A 79 -18.54 15.08 22.26
N SER A 80 -18.51 15.87 21.19
CA SER A 80 -18.44 15.35 19.82
C SER A 80 -17.14 14.59 19.57
N LYS A 81 -16.01 15.15 20.02
CA LYS A 81 -14.69 14.49 19.96
C LYS A 81 -14.68 13.17 20.75
N LEU A 82 -15.21 13.18 21.98
CA LEU A 82 -15.28 11.98 22.82
C LEU A 82 -16.18 10.90 22.21
N LYS A 83 -17.30 11.27 21.59
CA LYS A 83 -18.16 10.31 20.88
C LYS A 83 -17.43 9.67 19.70
N LEU A 84 -16.68 10.44 18.92
CA LEU A 84 -15.87 9.92 17.83
C LEU A 84 -14.80 8.94 18.34
N LEU A 85 -14.05 9.33 19.37
CA LEU A 85 -13.03 8.47 19.98
C LEU A 85 -13.64 7.16 20.53
N LYS A 86 -14.81 7.24 21.17
CA LYS A 86 -15.53 6.05 21.65
C LYS A 86 -15.95 5.14 20.51
N ALA A 87 -16.49 5.69 19.42
CA ALA A 87 -16.87 4.91 18.24
C ALA A 87 -15.65 4.23 17.59
N ASN A 88 -14.52 4.93 17.51
CA ASN A 88 -13.26 4.38 17.00
C ASN A 88 -12.77 3.24 17.90
N HIS A 89 -12.67 3.47 19.21
CA HIS A 89 -12.27 2.45 20.18
C HIS A 89 -13.14 1.19 20.12
N THR A 90 -14.46 1.38 20.04
CA THR A 90 -15.41 0.25 19.91
C THR A 90 -15.18 -0.53 18.60
N SER A 91 -14.92 0.18 17.50
CA SER A 91 -14.62 -0.45 16.22
C SER A 91 -13.30 -1.23 16.25
N GLN A 92 -12.29 -0.71 16.94
CA GLN A 92 -11.01 -1.40 17.13
C GLN A 92 -11.19 -2.70 17.94
N ILE A 93 -11.99 -2.67 19.01
CA ILE A 93 -12.31 -3.89 19.78
C ILE A 93 -12.91 -4.96 18.86
N TYR A 94 -13.94 -4.63 18.08
CA TYR A 94 -14.55 -5.61 17.17
C TYR A 94 -13.58 -6.13 16.10
N SER A 95 -12.70 -5.27 15.59
CA SER A 95 -11.66 -5.70 14.65
C SER A 95 -10.71 -6.69 15.31
N LEU A 96 -10.23 -6.39 16.50
CA LEU A 96 -9.32 -7.25 17.26
C LEU A 96 -9.97 -8.58 17.64
N GLU A 97 -11.23 -8.56 18.09
CA GLU A 97 -12.00 -9.77 18.38
C GLU A 97 -12.11 -10.66 17.13
N SER A 98 -12.40 -10.07 15.97
CA SER A 98 -12.46 -10.80 14.69
C SER A 98 -11.08 -11.37 14.31
N ASP A 99 -10.02 -10.60 14.46
CA ASP A 99 -8.67 -11.04 14.14
C ASP A 99 -8.21 -12.19 15.05
N ILE A 100 -8.47 -12.09 16.35
CA ILE A 100 -8.19 -13.15 17.34
C ILE A 100 -9.00 -14.41 17.05
N ALA A 101 -10.28 -14.27 16.72
CA ALA A 101 -11.15 -15.42 16.51
C ALA A 101 -10.88 -16.15 15.19
N ARG A 102 -10.45 -15.43 14.14
CA ARG A 102 -10.39 -15.99 12.77
C ARG A 102 -9.03 -15.89 12.12
N ARG A 103 -8.42 -14.72 12.15
CA ARG A 103 -7.21 -14.43 11.38
C ARG A 103 -5.98 -15.08 12.00
N TYR A 104 -5.70 -14.79 13.26
CA TYR A 104 -4.48 -15.29 13.92
C TYR A 104 -4.44 -16.81 14.04
N PRO A 105 -5.52 -17.53 14.40
CA PRO A 105 -5.48 -19.00 14.43
C PRO A 105 -5.14 -19.61 13.07
N ARG A 106 -5.67 -19.02 11.99
CA ARG A 106 -5.37 -19.45 10.63
C ARG A 106 -3.91 -19.17 10.26
N GLU A 107 -3.42 -17.97 10.54
CA GLU A 107 -2.02 -17.61 10.27
C GLU A 107 -1.05 -18.49 11.07
N ILE A 108 -1.36 -18.79 12.33
CA ILE A 108 -0.58 -19.70 13.18
C ILE A 108 -0.58 -21.11 12.59
N ALA A 109 -1.73 -21.64 12.18
CA ALA A 109 -1.80 -22.98 11.59
C ALA A 109 -0.98 -23.09 10.30
N VAL A 110 -1.04 -22.06 9.44
CA VAL A 110 -0.22 -21.98 8.22
C VAL A 110 1.27 -21.93 8.57
N ALA A 111 1.66 -21.06 9.51
CA ALA A 111 3.06 -20.93 9.92
C ALA A 111 3.60 -22.22 10.57
N GLN A 112 2.81 -22.90 11.40
CA GLN A 112 3.17 -24.18 12.00
C GLN A 112 3.34 -25.27 10.93
N GLY A 113 2.46 -25.32 9.93
CA GLY A 113 2.60 -26.20 8.78
C GLY A 113 3.90 -25.95 8.01
N GLN A 114 4.20 -24.68 7.73
CA GLN A 114 5.46 -24.28 7.07
C GLN A 114 6.70 -24.66 7.88
N ILE A 115 6.67 -24.50 9.19
CA ILE A 115 7.78 -24.92 10.07
C ILE A 115 7.96 -26.44 10.01
N GLY A 116 6.87 -27.21 9.98
CA GLY A 116 6.90 -28.67 9.82
C GLY A 116 7.57 -29.08 8.52
N ALA A 117 7.07 -28.54 7.39
CA ALA A 117 7.62 -28.73 6.06
C ALA A 117 9.12 -28.41 6.00
N LEU A 118 9.53 -27.23 6.48
CA LEU A 118 10.92 -26.81 6.48
C LEU A 118 11.82 -27.72 7.33
N LYS A 119 11.32 -28.25 8.46
CA LYS A 119 12.08 -29.22 9.25
C LYS A 119 12.31 -30.52 8.50
N THR A 120 11.28 -31.04 7.84
CA THR A 120 11.39 -32.23 6.98
C THR A 120 12.37 -31.99 5.84
N ASP A 121 12.30 -30.83 5.19
CA ASP A 121 13.23 -30.43 4.15
C ASP A 121 14.67 -30.33 4.65
N MET A 122 14.87 -29.80 5.86
CA MET A 122 16.19 -29.74 6.48
C MET A 122 16.77 -31.13 6.75
N GLU A 123 15.96 -32.08 7.21
CA GLU A 123 16.40 -33.47 7.41
C GLU A 123 16.73 -34.15 6.09
N ALA A 124 15.89 -33.98 5.07
CA ALA A 124 16.13 -34.50 3.73
C ALA A 124 17.39 -33.88 3.09
N ALA A 125 17.59 -32.58 3.25
CA ALA A 125 18.78 -31.87 2.78
C ALA A 125 20.04 -32.33 3.51
N LYS A 126 19.98 -32.59 4.83
CA LYS A 126 21.11 -33.12 5.59
C LYS A 126 21.56 -34.47 5.05
N LEU A 127 20.64 -35.38 4.71
CA LEU A 127 21.00 -36.67 4.12
C LEU A 127 21.70 -36.50 2.76
N LEU A 128 21.24 -35.56 1.93
CA LEU A 128 21.87 -35.25 0.65
C LEU A 128 23.24 -34.58 0.79
N LEU A 129 23.41 -33.72 1.80
CA LEU A 129 24.68 -33.02 2.07
C LEU A 129 25.69 -33.90 2.81
N ALA A 130 25.24 -34.93 3.51
CA ALA A 130 26.09 -35.92 4.17
C ALA A 130 26.68 -36.93 3.19
N GLN A 131 26.10 -37.09 1.99
CA GLN A 131 26.76 -37.78 0.89
C GLN A 131 27.94 -36.93 0.42
N ASP A 132 29.09 -37.59 0.19
CA ASP A 132 30.32 -36.93 -0.26
C ASP A 132 30.05 -35.96 -1.42
N LYS A 133 30.77 -34.83 -1.44
CA LYS A 133 30.65 -33.76 -2.48
C LYS A 133 30.73 -34.25 -3.93
N ASP A 134 31.27 -35.45 -4.14
CA ASP A 134 31.47 -36.11 -5.42
C ASP A 134 30.29 -37.00 -5.87
N HIS A 135 29.34 -37.33 -4.99
CA HIS A 135 28.14 -38.09 -5.36
C HIS A 135 27.00 -37.13 -5.74
N PHE A 136 27.07 -36.60 -6.96
CA PHE A 136 25.93 -35.89 -7.56
C PHE A 136 25.00 -36.88 -8.25
N SER A 137 23.71 -36.82 -7.95
CA SER A 137 22.67 -37.57 -8.67
C SER A 137 21.43 -36.70 -8.79
N MET A 138 20.97 -36.49 -10.01
CA MET A 138 19.76 -35.73 -10.32
C MET A 138 18.97 -36.46 -11.38
N GLU A 139 17.65 -36.54 -11.19
CA GLU A 139 16.75 -37.11 -12.18
C GLU A 139 16.07 -35.98 -12.95
N ILE A 140 16.17 -36.00 -14.28
CA ILE A 140 15.51 -35.03 -15.16
C ILE A 140 14.79 -35.80 -16.26
N SER A 141 13.49 -35.57 -16.41
CA SER A 141 12.63 -36.23 -17.40
C SER A 141 12.76 -37.77 -17.39
N GLY A 142 12.93 -38.39 -16.21
CA GLY A 142 13.07 -39.83 -16.03
C GLY A 142 14.47 -40.40 -16.27
N LYS A 143 15.48 -39.57 -16.53
CA LYS A 143 16.88 -39.98 -16.68
C LYS A 143 17.71 -39.51 -15.50
N VAL A 144 18.52 -40.41 -14.94
CA VAL A 144 19.44 -40.10 -13.84
C VAL A 144 20.76 -39.62 -14.42
N TYR A 145 21.19 -38.45 -13.97
CA TYR A 145 22.46 -37.80 -14.35
C TYR A 145 23.38 -37.73 -13.14
N THR A 146 24.60 -38.21 -13.31
CA THR A 146 25.66 -38.15 -12.28
C THR A 146 26.66 -37.02 -12.54
N GLU A 147 26.65 -36.44 -13.73
CA GLU A 147 27.49 -35.29 -14.09
C GLU A 147 26.68 -33.98 -14.14
N ARG A 148 27.18 -32.94 -13.45
CA ARG A 148 26.50 -31.63 -13.35
C ARG A 148 26.34 -30.94 -14.70
N LYS A 149 27.31 -31.13 -15.61
CA LYS A 149 27.29 -30.52 -16.94
C LYS A 149 26.18 -31.11 -17.81
N GLU A 150 26.02 -32.43 -17.76
CA GLU A 150 24.95 -33.14 -18.48
C GLU A 150 23.57 -32.84 -17.88
N ALA A 151 23.46 -32.82 -16.54
CA ALA A 151 22.22 -32.44 -15.86
C ALA A 151 21.79 -31.00 -16.18
N GLY A 152 22.73 -30.05 -16.23
CA GLY A 152 22.44 -28.67 -16.60
C GLY A 152 21.91 -28.54 -18.04
N ALA A 153 22.50 -29.28 -18.99
CA ALA A 153 22.01 -29.32 -20.36
C ALA A 153 20.59 -29.91 -20.43
N ALA A 154 20.34 -31.00 -19.70
CA ALA A 154 19.04 -31.66 -19.65
C ALA A 154 17.96 -30.77 -19.02
N ILE A 155 18.27 -29.97 -17.98
CA ILE A 155 17.31 -28.99 -17.42
C ILE A 155 16.90 -27.97 -18.48
N ILE A 156 17.87 -27.43 -19.24
CA ILE A 156 17.60 -26.43 -20.27
C ILE A 156 16.70 -27.02 -21.37
N GLU A 157 16.98 -28.26 -21.77
CA GLU A 157 16.18 -28.98 -22.74
C GLU A 157 14.76 -29.24 -22.23
N ALA A 158 14.60 -29.71 -21.00
CA ALA A 158 13.30 -29.93 -20.36
C ALA A 158 12.49 -28.63 -20.24
N CYS A 159 13.14 -27.51 -19.89
CA CYS A 159 12.49 -26.19 -19.86
C CYS A 159 11.99 -25.77 -21.25
N LYS A 160 12.81 -25.97 -22.30
CA LYS A 160 12.40 -25.67 -23.67
C LYS A 160 11.23 -26.52 -24.13
N ALA A 161 11.23 -27.81 -23.79
CA ALA A 161 10.14 -28.73 -24.10
C ALA A 161 8.81 -28.29 -23.45
N LEU A 162 8.85 -27.89 -22.17
CA LEU A 162 7.66 -27.37 -21.47
C LEU A 162 7.12 -26.07 -22.08
N LYS A 163 8.02 -25.15 -22.49
CA LYS A 163 7.60 -23.95 -23.23
C LYS A 163 6.95 -24.29 -24.56
N ALA A 164 7.49 -25.26 -25.31
CA ALA A 164 6.90 -25.71 -26.57
C ALA A 164 5.51 -26.35 -26.36
N ALA A 165 5.33 -27.05 -25.24
CA ALA A 165 4.04 -27.60 -24.83
C ALA A 165 3.06 -26.55 -24.27
N GLY A 166 3.54 -25.34 -23.94
CA GLY A 166 2.72 -24.28 -23.34
C GLY A 166 2.29 -24.57 -21.90
N THR A 167 2.97 -25.50 -21.22
CA THR A 167 2.59 -25.99 -19.88
C THR A 167 3.70 -25.76 -18.86
N GLU A 168 3.33 -25.49 -17.62
CA GLU A 168 4.23 -25.58 -16.46
C GLU A 168 4.12 -26.96 -15.81
N GLY A 169 5.22 -27.46 -15.23
CA GLY A 169 5.21 -28.81 -14.71
C GLY A 169 6.49 -29.23 -14.01
N ARG A 170 6.45 -30.43 -13.44
CA ARG A 170 7.61 -31.11 -12.86
C ARG A 170 8.55 -31.53 -14.00
N ILE A 171 9.81 -31.14 -13.91
CA ILE A 171 10.86 -31.52 -14.87
C ILE A 171 11.78 -32.61 -14.31
N GLY A 172 11.77 -32.85 -13.00
CA GLY A 172 12.70 -33.78 -12.39
C GLY A 172 12.69 -33.77 -10.86
N SER A 173 13.68 -34.42 -10.28
CA SER A 173 13.92 -34.51 -8.84
C SER A 173 15.41 -34.43 -8.53
N TYR A 174 15.74 -33.75 -7.44
CA TYR A 174 17.07 -33.72 -6.86
C TYR A 174 16.99 -34.27 -5.44
N GLY A 175 17.31 -35.56 -5.29
CA GLY A 175 17.06 -36.28 -4.06
C GLY A 175 15.57 -36.27 -3.69
N ALA A 176 15.24 -35.77 -2.51
CA ALA A 176 13.86 -35.63 -2.03
C ALA A 176 13.13 -34.39 -2.57
N PHE A 177 13.82 -33.50 -3.30
CA PHE A 177 13.24 -32.25 -3.78
C PHE A 177 12.74 -32.36 -5.21
N GLU A 178 11.55 -31.83 -5.49
CA GLU A 178 10.99 -31.80 -6.84
C GLU A 178 11.39 -30.52 -7.58
N LEU A 179 11.75 -30.68 -8.85
CA LEU A 179 12.10 -29.56 -9.73
C LEU A 179 10.90 -29.21 -10.59
N HIS A 180 10.43 -27.98 -10.47
CA HIS A 180 9.36 -27.43 -11.30
C HIS A 180 9.90 -26.33 -12.18
N SER A 181 9.46 -26.31 -13.44
CA SER A 181 9.76 -25.23 -14.36
C SER A 181 8.47 -24.58 -14.83
N ARG A 182 8.50 -23.25 -14.89
CA ARG A 182 7.47 -22.44 -15.52
C ARG A 182 8.11 -21.37 -16.38
N PHE A 183 7.45 -21.02 -17.49
CA PHE A 183 7.87 -19.91 -18.32
C PHE A 183 7.10 -18.65 -17.92
N ASP A 184 7.83 -17.63 -17.48
CA ASP A 184 7.25 -16.33 -17.18
C ASP A 184 7.07 -15.55 -18.49
N ASN A 185 5.82 -15.43 -18.93
CA ASN A 185 5.54 -14.80 -20.22
C ASN A 185 5.75 -13.28 -20.20
N PHE A 186 5.73 -12.66 -19.02
CA PHE A 186 5.95 -11.22 -18.85
C PHE A 186 7.44 -10.88 -19.01
N ASP A 187 8.29 -11.55 -18.23
CA ASP A 187 9.74 -11.33 -18.23
C ASP A 187 10.46 -12.11 -19.33
N LYS A 188 9.76 -13.02 -20.03
CA LYS A 188 10.30 -13.96 -21.03
C LYS A 188 11.45 -14.84 -20.49
N VAL A 189 11.45 -15.12 -19.18
CA VAL A 189 12.46 -15.95 -18.50
C VAL A 189 11.89 -17.28 -18.05
N PHE A 190 12.75 -18.30 -17.98
CA PHE A 190 12.43 -19.56 -17.31
C PHE A 190 12.64 -19.40 -15.81
N ARG A 191 11.62 -19.68 -15.01
CA ARG A 191 11.75 -19.82 -13.56
C ARG A 191 11.77 -21.28 -13.20
N LEU A 192 12.89 -21.71 -12.62
CA LEU A 192 13.01 -23.00 -11.97
C LEU A 192 12.73 -22.83 -10.47
N SER A 193 11.82 -23.63 -9.92
CA SER A 193 11.54 -23.68 -8.49
C SER A 193 11.80 -25.08 -7.98
N ILE A 194 12.50 -25.17 -6.85
CA ILE A 194 12.70 -26.42 -6.12
C ILE A 194 11.62 -26.46 -5.03
N LYS A 195 10.86 -27.54 -4.98
CA LYS A 195 9.80 -27.77 -3.98
C LYS A 195 10.19 -28.91 -3.05
N GLY A 196 10.11 -28.64 -1.76
CA GLY A 196 10.18 -29.63 -0.69
C GLY A 196 8.80 -30.04 -0.20
N ALA A 197 8.75 -30.62 1.00
CA ALA A 197 7.56 -31.13 1.67
C ALA A 197 6.51 -30.05 2.03
#